data_AF-A0AB36ZAK3-F1
#
_entry.id   AF-A0AB36ZAK3-F1
#
_cell.length_a   1.000
_cell.length_b   1.000
_cell.length_c   1.000
_cell.angle_alpha   90.00
_cell.angle_beta   90.00
_cell.angle_gamma   90.00
#
_symmetry.space_group_name_H-M   'P 1'
#
loop_
_entity.id
_entity.type
_entity.pdbx_description
1 polymer ?
#
loop_
_entity_poly.entity_id
_entity_poly.type
_entity_poly.pdbx_seq_one_letter_code
_entity_poly.pdbx_strand_id
1 'polypeptide(L)'
;MSPLLAALSGLGFGLSLIIAIGAQNAFVLRQGLRREHVPAVVAICALCDAALIVLGIAGIGAVLESAPWLLVVIRWGGIVFLLAYAVMAARRALRPGTLDGDPAGASTSLRTAIGTCLALTLLNPHVYLDTVVLLGSVANTHGDERWWFGAGAAAGSVLWFTALGFGARALRPLFRSRGAWRILDAAVAVVMVVLAVSLALH
;
A
#
# COMPACT_ATOMS: atom_id res chain seq x y z
N MET A 1 -10.65 -12.66 -26.69
CA MET A 1 -11.49 -12.43 -25.48
C MET A 1 -12.20 -11.12 -25.66
N SER A 2 -13.41 -10.93 -25.11
CA SER A 2 -14.05 -9.61 -25.15
C SER A 2 -13.32 -8.64 -24.20
N PRO A 3 -13.32 -7.32 -24.50
CA PRO A 3 -12.71 -6.31 -23.63
C PRO A 3 -13.28 -6.33 -22.21
N LEU A 4 -14.57 -6.65 -22.08
CA LEU A 4 -15.23 -6.80 -20.79
C LEU A 4 -14.66 -7.97 -19.97
N LEU A 5 -14.41 -9.12 -20.60
CA LEU A 5 -13.82 -10.28 -19.90
C LEU A 5 -12.38 -9.99 -19.47
N ALA A 6 -11.60 -9.30 -20.31
CA ALA A 6 -10.25 -8.86 -19.94
C ALA A 6 -10.28 -7.91 -18.74
N ALA A 7 -11.18 -6.92 -18.74
CA ALA A 7 -11.35 -5.99 -17.63
C ALA A 7 -11.80 -6.70 -16.33
N LEU A 8 -12.75 -7.64 -16.40
CA LEU A 8 -13.17 -8.41 -15.22
C LEU A 8 -12.04 -9.30 -14.68
N SER A 9 -11.25 -9.91 -15.58
CA SER A 9 -10.09 -10.71 -15.20
C SER A 9 -9.02 -9.86 -14.53
N GLY A 10 -8.74 -8.67 -15.08
CA GLY A 10 -7.82 -7.70 -14.50
C GLY A 10 -8.29 -7.18 -13.15
N LEU A 11 -9.58 -6.92 -12.99
CA LEU A 11 -10.17 -6.51 -11.72
C LEU A 11 -9.99 -7.59 -10.65
N GLY A 12 -10.34 -8.85 -10.97
CA GLY A 12 -10.17 -9.96 -10.03
C GLY A 12 -8.71 -10.20 -9.67
N PHE A 13 -7.82 -10.10 -10.65
CA PHE A 13 -6.38 -10.27 -10.47
C PHE A 13 -5.74 -9.14 -9.66
N GLY A 14 -6.09 -7.89 -9.96
CA GLY A 14 -5.62 -6.74 -9.19
C GLY A 14 -6.10 -6.81 -7.73
N LEU A 15 -7.36 -7.18 -7.51
CA LEU A 15 -7.89 -7.37 -6.15
C LEU A 15 -7.17 -8.48 -5.38
N SER A 16 -6.86 -9.61 -6.01
CA SER A 16 -6.17 -10.71 -5.30
C SER A 16 -4.78 -10.32 -4.80
N LEU A 17 -4.06 -9.49 -5.56
CA LEU A 17 -2.76 -8.97 -5.16
C LEU A 17 -2.86 -7.87 -4.08
N ILE A 18 -3.83 -6.97 -4.19
CA ILE A 18 -3.92 -5.78 -3.32
C ILE A 18 -4.55 -6.10 -1.96
N ILE A 19 -5.46 -7.08 -1.88
CA ILE A 19 -6.18 -7.42 -0.64
C ILE A 19 -5.23 -7.95 0.45
N ALA A 20 -4.12 -8.59 0.06
CA ALA A 20 -3.10 -9.04 1.01
C ALA A 20 -2.70 -7.90 1.96
N ILE A 21 -2.83 -8.12 3.28
CA ILE A 21 -2.60 -7.06 4.26
C ILE A 21 -1.11 -6.73 4.33
N GLY A 22 -0.73 -5.66 3.64
CA GLY A 22 0.60 -5.07 3.67
C GLY A 22 0.67 -3.75 4.45
N ALA A 23 1.85 -3.14 4.40
CA ALA A 23 2.15 -1.89 5.06
C ALA A 23 1.26 -0.70 4.62
N GLN A 24 0.99 -0.62 3.31
CA GLN A 24 0.12 0.38 2.70
C GLN A 24 -1.34 0.24 3.19
N ASN A 25 -1.89 -0.98 3.19
CA ASN A 25 -3.24 -1.25 3.67
C ASN A 25 -3.40 -0.87 5.15
N ALA A 26 -2.42 -1.21 5.99
CA ALA A 26 -2.43 -0.85 7.41
C ALA A 26 -2.39 0.67 7.62
N PHE A 27 -1.62 1.40 6.81
CA PHE A 27 -1.58 2.85 6.83
C PHE A 27 -2.91 3.49 6.39
N VAL A 28 -3.48 3.04 5.28
CA VAL A 28 -4.80 3.51 4.78
C VAL A 28 -5.88 3.30 5.83
N LEU A 29 -5.93 2.11 6.45
CA LEU A 29 -6.87 1.80 7.53
C LEU A 29 -6.71 2.77 8.71
N ARG A 30 -5.47 3.04 9.14
CA ARG A 30 -5.19 3.98 10.24
C ARG A 30 -5.65 5.40 9.91
N GLN A 31 -5.38 5.89 8.70
CA GLN A 31 -5.84 7.21 8.26
C GLN A 31 -7.37 7.27 8.17
N GLY A 32 -8.01 6.20 7.69
CA GLY A 32 -9.46 6.03 7.67
C GLY A 32 -10.09 6.10 9.06
N LEU A 33 -9.51 5.40 10.04
CA LEU A 33 -9.95 5.44 11.43
C LEU A 33 -9.82 6.85 12.03
N ARG A 34 -8.68 7.52 11.81
CA ARG A 34 -8.43 8.91 12.27
C ARG A 34 -9.21 9.97 11.49
N ARG A 35 -9.73 9.65 10.30
CA ARG A 35 -10.31 10.60 9.33
C ARG A 35 -9.35 11.72 8.92
N GLU A 36 -8.06 11.41 8.87
CA GLU A 36 -7.04 12.35 8.45
C GLU A 36 -6.69 12.07 6.99
N HIS A 37 -6.89 13.06 6.12
CA HIS A 37 -6.43 13.04 4.72
C HIS A 37 -6.86 11.80 3.89
N VAL A 38 -7.95 11.12 4.27
CA VAL A 38 -8.43 9.88 3.62
C VAL A 38 -8.55 10.01 2.10
N PRO A 39 -9.19 11.07 1.54
CA PRO A 39 -9.30 11.19 0.10
C PRO A 39 -7.93 11.29 -0.60
N ALA A 40 -6.99 12.02 0.00
CA ALA A 40 -5.65 12.19 -0.56
C ALA A 40 -4.86 10.87 -0.53
N VAL A 41 -4.92 10.14 0.57
CA VAL A 41 -4.22 8.84 0.71
C VAL A 41 -4.80 7.82 -0.28
N VAL A 42 -6.13 7.72 -0.39
CA VAL A 42 -6.79 6.84 -1.36
C VAL A 42 -6.42 7.22 -2.80
N ALA A 43 -6.45 8.51 -3.13
CA ALA A 43 -6.09 8.97 -4.47
C ALA A 43 -4.63 8.63 -4.81
N ILE A 44 -3.68 8.84 -3.90
CA ILE A 44 -2.27 8.54 -4.14
C ILE A 44 -2.05 7.03 -4.29
N CYS A 45 -2.66 6.21 -3.44
CA CYS A 45 -2.57 4.75 -3.57
C CYS A 45 -3.04 4.30 -4.96
N ALA A 46 -4.24 4.73 -5.36
CA ALA A 46 -4.82 4.36 -6.64
C ALA A 46 -4.02 4.90 -7.84
N LEU A 47 -3.50 6.14 -7.76
CA LEU A 47 -2.68 6.73 -8.82
C LEU A 47 -1.33 6.04 -8.95
N CYS A 48 -0.67 5.71 -7.84
CA CYS A 48 0.58 4.96 -7.85
C CYS A 48 0.37 3.56 -8.43
N ASP A 49 -0.66 2.84 -8.00
CA ASP A 49 -0.99 1.52 -8.54
C ASP A 49 -1.28 1.60 -10.05
N ALA A 50 -2.12 2.55 -10.48
CA ALA A 50 -2.45 2.73 -11.90
C ALA A 50 -1.19 3.04 -12.72
N ALA A 51 -0.30 3.90 -12.21
CA ALA A 51 0.98 4.19 -12.87
C ALA A 51 1.85 2.93 -12.97
N LEU A 52 2.03 2.18 -11.89
CA LEU A 52 2.83 0.95 -11.88
C LEU A 52 2.25 -0.12 -12.81
N ILE A 53 0.92 -0.27 -12.87
CA ILE A 53 0.23 -1.17 -13.81
C ILE A 53 0.53 -0.75 -15.25
N VAL A 54 0.42 0.55 -15.58
CA VAL A 54 0.73 1.06 -16.92
C VAL A 54 2.19 0.80 -17.27
N LEU A 55 3.14 1.05 -16.36
CA LEU A 55 4.56 0.76 -16.58
C LEU A 55 4.81 -0.73 -16.80
N GLY A 56 4.16 -1.60 -16.01
CA GLY A 56 4.23 -3.06 -16.16
C GLY A 56 3.73 -3.52 -17.54
N ILE A 57 2.57 -3.04 -17.97
CA ILE A 57 1.98 -3.36 -19.28
C ILE A 57 2.86 -2.81 -20.42
N ALA A 58 3.41 -1.61 -20.26
CA ALA A 58 4.31 -0.98 -21.23
C ALA A 58 5.68 -1.69 -21.35
N GLY A 59 5.95 -2.70 -20.52
CA GLY A 59 7.14 -3.55 -20.63
C GLY A 59 8.33 -3.10 -19.78
N ILE A 60 8.14 -2.17 -18.83
CA ILE A 60 9.20 -1.78 -17.90
C ILE A 60 9.64 -2.95 -17.01
N GLY A 61 8.79 -3.96 -16.80
CA GLY A 61 9.18 -5.20 -16.11
C GLY A 61 10.43 -5.86 -16.70
N ALA A 62 10.54 -5.94 -18.04
CA ALA A 62 11.71 -6.49 -18.71
C ALA A 62 12.98 -5.63 -18.51
N VAL A 63 12.81 -4.31 -18.38
CA VAL A 63 13.91 -3.39 -18.06
C VAL A 63 14.39 -3.59 -16.62
N LEU A 64 13.47 -3.77 -15.66
CA LEU A 64 13.83 -4.06 -14.27
C LEU A 64 14.57 -5.39 -14.14
N GLU A 65 14.21 -6.41 -14.92
CA GLU A 65 14.94 -7.69 -14.96
C GLU A 65 16.39 -7.51 -15.43
N SER A 66 16.65 -6.58 -16.36
CA SER A 66 18.01 -6.25 -16.81
C SER A 66 18.80 -5.35 -15.85
N ALA A 67 18.14 -4.72 -14.87
CA ALA A 67 18.74 -3.81 -13.90
C ALA A 67 18.56 -4.30 -12.44
N PRO A 68 19.09 -5.48 -12.08
CA PRO A 68 18.89 -6.07 -10.75
C PRO A 68 19.45 -5.19 -9.61
N TRP A 69 20.46 -4.36 -9.90
CA TRP A 69 21.00 -3.40 -8.92
C TRP A 69 19.96 -2.38 -8.46
N LEU A 70 18.98 -2.00 -9.30
CA LEU A 70 17.93 -1.05 -8.94
C LEU A 70 17.01 -1.65 -7.88
N LEU A 71 16.64 -2.93 -8.04
CA LEU A 71 15.87 -3.67 -7.04
C LEU A 71 16.64 -3.77 -5.72
N VAL A 72 17.97 -3.94 -5.76
CA VAL A 72 18.81 -3.97 -4.54
C VAL A 72 18.80 -2.62 -3.83
N VAL A 73 18.92 -1.49 -4.55
CA VAL A 73 18.88 -0.15 -3.94
C VAL A 73 17.51 0.15 -3.34
N ILE A 74 16.43 -0.13 -4.08
CA ILE A 74 15.05 0.02 -3.60
C ILE A 74 14.82 -0.86 -2.37
N ARG A 75 15.32 -2.10 -2.38
CA ARG A 75 15.24 -3.04 -1.28
C ARG A 75 15.85 -2.48 0.01
N TRP A 76 17.11 -2.04 -0.04
CA TRP A 76 17.77 -1.49 1.13
C TRP A 76 17.12 -0.19 1.63
N GLY A 77 16.69 0.69 0.71
CA GLY A 77 15.91 1.88 1.06
C GLY A 77 14.59 1.53 1.76
N GLY A 78 13.89 0.50 1.25
CA GLY A 78 12.68 -0.07 1.84
C GLY A 78 12.90 -0.61 3.24
N ILE A 79 13.96 -1.40 3.46
CA ILE A 79 14.30 -1.95 4.79
C ILE A 79 14.49 -0.80 5.80
N VAL A 80 15.31 0.20 5.47
CA VAL A 80 15.57 1.34 6.36
C VAL A 80 14.28 2.08 6.69
N PHE A 81 13.45 2.33 5.68
CA PHE A 81 12.17 3.01 5.85
C PHE A 81 11.17 2.20 6.70
N LEU A 82 11.01 0.90 6.42
CA LEU A 82 10.11 0.02 7.15
C LEU A 82 10.53 -0.10 8.62
N LEU A 83 11.83 -0.24 8.91
CA LEU A 83 12.34 -0.27 10.28
C LEU A 83 12.12 1.07 11.00
N ALA A 84 12.37 2.19 10.33
CA ALA A 84 12.09 3.51 10.90
C ALA A 84 10.59 3.66 11.22
N TYR A 85 9.71 3.24 10.31
CA TYR A 85 8.27 3.29 10.51
C TYR A 85 7.79 2.33 11.60
N ALA A 86 8.40 1.13 11.71
CA ALA A 86 8.16 0.17 12.77
C ALA A 86 8.49 0.75 14.15
N VAL A 87 9.66 1.40 14.29
CA VAL A 87 10.07 2.06 15.53
C VAL A 87 9.09 3.17 15.90
N MET A 88 8.65 3.98 14.92
CA MET A 88 7.63 5.00 15.15
C MET A 88 6.30 4.39 15.61
N ALA A 89 5.87 3.26 15.03
CA ALA A 89 4.66 2.55 15.43
C ALA A 89 4.78 1.94 16.83
N ALA A 90 5.89 1.28 17.14
CA ALA A 90 6.17 0.72 18.46
C ALA A 90 6.18 1.81 19.54
N ARG A 91 6.78 2.98 19.28
CA ARG A 91 6.74 4.14 20.19
C ARG A 91 5.31 4.59 20.48
N ARG A 92 4.43 4.63 19.48
CA ARG A 92 3.01 4.97 19.66
C ARG A 92 2.25 3.92 20.47
N ALA A 93 2.55 2.64 20.27
CA ALA A 93 1.95 1.56 21.06
C ALA A 93 2.39 1.57 22.54
N LEU A 94 3.62 1.98 22.80
CA LEU A 94 4.20 2.08 24.16
C LEU A 94 3.84 3.38 24.88
N ARG A 95 3.65 4.48 24.15
CA ARG A 95 3.21 5.78 24.68
C ARG A 95 1.99 6.26 23.90
N PRO A 96 0.79 5.72 24.17
CA PRO A 96 -0.43 6.24 23.58
C PRO A 96 -0.62 7.65 24.12
N GLY A 97 -0.59 8.66 23.24
CA GLY A 97 -0.74 10.07 23.64
C GLY A 97 -1.93 10.27 24.58
N THR A 98 -1.75 11.11 25.60
CA THR A 98 -2.84 11.44 26.53
C THR A 98 -3.95 12.11 25.74
N LEU A 99 -5.18 11.60 25.88
CA LEU A 99 -6.37 12.16 25.23
C LEU A 99 -6.78 13.53 25.82
N ASP A 100 -6.06 14.03 26.81
CA ASP A 100 -6.22 15.36 27.37
C ASP A 100 -4.86 16.10 27.31
N GLY A 101 -4.77 17.09 26.42
CA GLY A 101 -3.82 18.20 26.54
C GLY A 101 -2.39 18.07 26.00
N ASP A 102 -2.04 17.06 25.20
CA ASP A 102 -0.69 16.95 24.61
C ASP A 102 -0.62 17.63 23.22
N PRO A 103 0.30 18.58 22.96
CA PRO A 103 0.64 19.03 21.61
C PRO A 103 1.06 17.88 20.68
N ALA A 104 1.41 16.70 21.22
CA ALA A 104 1.68 15.47 20.48
C ALA A 104 0.43 14.81 19.85
N GLY A 105 -0.78 15.34 20.10
CA GLY A 105 -1.99 15.06 19.33
C GLY A 105 -2.03 15.74 17.95
N ALA A 106 -0.90 16.25 17.46
CA ALA A 106 -0.78 16.87 16.15
C ALA A 106 -1.37 15.95 15.07
N SER A 107 -2.36 16.48 14.33
CA SER A 107 -2.86 15.84 13.12
C SER A 107 -1.68 15.54 12.20
N THR A 108 -1.67 14.36 11.58
CA THR A 108 -0.61 14.02 10.63
C THR A 108 -0.66 15.07 9.52
N SER A 109 0.37 15.87 9.31
CA SER A 109 0.34 16.87 8.22
C SER A 109 0.09 16.16 6.88
N LEU A 110 -0.65 16.81 5.96
CA LEU A 110 -0.91 16.25 4.63
C LEU A 110 0.40 15.81 3.96
N ARG A 111 1.45 16.64 4.04
CA ARG A 111 2.78 16.33 3.50
C ARG A 111 3.36 15.03 4.08
N THR A 112 3.26 14.84 5.40
CA THR A 112 3.73 13.61 6.06
C THR A 112 2.90 12.41 5.62
N ALA A 113 1.58 12.55 5.49
CA ALA A 113 0.71 11.45 5.05
C ALA A 113 1.02 11.03 3.61
N ILE A 114 1.18 12.01 2.71
CA ILE A 114 1.58 11.80 1.31
C ILE A 114 2.95 11.13 1.24
N GLY A 115 3.96 11.68 1.93
CA GLY A 115 5.31 11.13 1.90
C GLY A 115 5.38 9.71 2.45
N THR A 116 4.62 9.41 3.51
CA THR A 116 4.54 8.05 4.07
C THR A 116 3.86 7.10 3.09
N CYS A 117 2.77 7.52 2.45
CA CYS A 117 2.07 6.71 1.44
C CYS A 117 2.98 6.38 0.26
N LEU A 118 3.63 7.40 -0.33
CA LEU A 118 4.57 7.21 -1.44
C LEU A 118 5.74 6.33 -1.06
N ALA A 119 6.31 6.50 0.14
CA ALA A 119 7.40 5.67 0.62
C ALA A 119 6.96 4.21 0.85
N LEU A 120 5.77 3.99 1.43
CA LEU A 120 5.22 2.65 1.63
C LEU A 120 4.94 1.93 0.31
N THR A 121 4.52 2.65 -0.73
CA THR A 121 4.26 2.07 -2.04
C THR A 121 5.56 1.88 -2.83
N LEU A 122 6.36 2.93 -3.02
CA LEU A 122 7.52 2.94 -3.94
C LEU A 122 8.80 2.36 -3.33
N LEU A 123 8.98 2.38 -2.02
CA LEU A 123 10.12 1.69 -1.40
C LEU A 123 9.81 0.22 -1.08
N ASN A 124 8.63 -0.27 -1.43
CA ASN A 124 8.30 -1.68 -1.30
C ASN A 124 8.73 -2.45 -2.55
N PRO A 125 9.84 -3.21 -2.53
CA PRO A 125 10.30 -3.96 -3.69
C PRO A 125 9.28 -5.00 -4.17
N HIS A 126 8.40 -5.51 -3.30
CA HIS A 126 7.33 -6.41 -3.70
C HIS A 126 6.36 -5.76 -4.69
N VAL A 127 6.14 -4.43 -4.63
CA VAL A 127 5.23 -3.78 -5.59
C VAL A 127 5.74 -3.90 -7.03
N TYR A 128 7.06 -3.92 -7.22
CA TYR A 128 7.65 -4.06 -8.55
C TYR A 128 7.49 -5.49 -9.06
N LEU A 129 7.69 -6.48 -8.18
CA LEU A 129 7.49 -7.88 -8.55
C LEU A 129 6.02 -8.18 -8.83
N ASP A 130 5.11 -7.76 -7.95
CA ASP A 130 3.70 -8.11 -8.02
C ASP A 130 2.96 -7.31 -9.10
N THR A 131 3.19 -5.98 -9.16
CA THR A 131 2.45 -5.08 -10.05
C THR A 131 3.13 -4.85 -11.39
N VAL A 132 4.45 -4.64 -11.41
CA VAL A 132 5.16 -4.31 -12.66
C VAL A 132 5.51 -5.57 -13.44
N VAL A 133 6.12 -6.57 -12.78
CA VAL A 133 6.57 -7.81 -13.43
C VAL A 133 5.41 -8.78 -13.61
N LEU A 134 4.78 -9.22 -12.52
CA LEU A 134 3.81 -10.32 -12.55
C LEU A 134 2.48 -9.88 -13.20
N LEU A 135 1.85 -8.82 -12.69
CA LEU A 135 0.62 -8.29 -13.29
C LEU A 135 0.86 -7.79 -14.72
N GLY A 136 2.00 -7.14 -15.00
CA GLY A 136 2.38 -6.75 -16.36
C GLY A 136 2.53 -7.95 -17.31
N SER A 137 3.15 -9.04 -16.86
CA SER A 137 3.29 -10.27 -17.64
C SER A 137 1.94 -10.92 -17.94
N VAL A 138 1.07 -11.03 -16.92
CA VAL A 138 -0.29 -11.57 -17.08
C VAL A 138 -1.13 -10.68 -18.00
N ALA A 139 -1.03 -9.36 -17.88
CA ALA A 139 -1.73 -8.45 -18.77
C ALA A 139 -1.28 -8.63 -20.23
N ASN A 140 0.02 -8.82 -20.46
CA ASN A 140 0.56 -9.01 -21.81
C ASN A 140 0.15 -10.33 -22.47
N THR A 141 -0.29 -11.35 -21.72
CA THR A 141 -0.88 -12.57 -22.32
C THR A 141 -2.24 -12.32 -22.98
N HIS A 142 -2.89 -11.18 -22.70
CA HIS A 142 -4.20 -10.81 -23.25
C HIS A 142 -4.09 -10.10 -24.62
N GLY A 143 -2.89 -9.92 -25.17
CA GLY A 143 -2.68 -9.34 -26.51
C GLY A 143 -3.16 -7.89 -26.61
N ASP A 144 -4.06 -7.62 -27.56
CA ASP A 144 -4.62 -6.28 -27.77
C ASP A 144 -5.49 -5.79 -26.60
N GLU A 145 -6.04 -6.73 -25.82
CA GLU A 145 -6.93 -6.44 -24.69
C GLU A 145 -6.18 -6.14 -23.37
N ARG A 146 -4.83 -6.11 -23.39
CA ARG A 146 -3.99 -5.90 -22.20
C ARG A 146 -4.31 -4.61 -21.45
N TRP A 147 -4.72 -3.56 -22.16
CA TRP A 147 -5.07 -2.27 -21.57
C TRP A 147 -6.42 -2.31 -20.86
N TRP A 148 -7.37 -3.12 -21.37
CA TRP A 148 -8.63 -3.36 -20.68
C TRP A 148 -8.43 -4.18 -19.41
N PHE A 149 -7.54 -5.18 -19.45
CA PHE A 149 -7.09 -5.88 -18.24
C PHE A 149 -6.48 -4.91 -17.23
N GLY A 150 -5.54 -4.05 -17.65
CA GLY A 150 -4.92 -3.03 -16.80
C GLY A 150 -5.93 -2.05 -16.20
N ALA A 151 -6.89 -1.58 -17.00
CA ALA A 151 -7.97 -0.71 -16.53
C ALA A 151 -8.85 -1.39 -15.48
N GLY A 152 -9.14 -2.69 -15.66
CA GLY A 152 -9.82 -3.52 -14.67
C GLY A 152 -9.05 -3.60 -13.35
N ALA A 153 -7.75 -3.88 -13.40
CA ALA A 153 -6.90 -3.92 -12.22
C ALA A 153 -6.84 -2.58 -11.49
N ALA A 154 -6.69 -1.47 -12.22
CA ALA A 154 -6.71 -0.12 -11.65
C ALA A 154 -8.06 0.22 -11.02
N ALA A 155 -9.18 -0.18 -11.63
CA ALA A 155 -10.51 -0.05 -11.03
C ALA A 155 -10.63 -0.86 -9.74
N GLY A 156 -10.06 -2.08 -9.70
CA GLY A 156 -9.96 -2.90 -8.49
C GLY A 156 -9.24 -2.17 -7.35
N SER A 157 -8.10 -1.53 -7.65
CA SER A 157 -7.34 -0.71 -6.69
C SER A 157 -8.18 0.47 -6.16
N VAL A 158 -8.82 1.23 -7.04
CA VAL A 158 -9.71 2.35 -6.65
C VAL A 158 -10.84 1.86 -5.75
N LEU A 159 -11.52 0.78 -6.13
CA LEU A 159 -12.62 0.19 -5.35
C LEU A 159 -12.13 -0.24 -3.98
N TRP A 160 -11.02 -0.97 -3.91
CA TRP A 160 -10.46 -1.46 -2.66
C TRP A 160 -10.02 -0.34 -1.73
N PHE A 161 -9.20 0.61 -2.19
CA PHE A 161 -8.71 1.68 -1.32
C PHE A 161 -9.83 2.62 -0.88
N THR A 162 -10.83 2.85 -1.74
CA THR A 162 -12.03 3.61 -1.34
C THR A 162 -12.80 2.85 -0.26
N ALA A 163 -13.06 1.55 -0.46
CA ALA A 163 -13.73 0.71 0.52
C ALA A 163 -12.97 0.64 1.85
N LEU A 164 -11.65 0.45 1.81
CA LEU A 164 -10.82 0.37 3.00
C LEU A 164 -10.73 1.72 3.73
N GLY A 165 -10.39 2.80 3.01
CA GLY A 165 -10.18 4.13 3.57
C GLY A 165 -11.45 4.75 4.16
N PHE A 166 -12.56 4.71 3.42
CA PHE A 166 -13.83 5.26 3.90
C PHE A 166 -14.62 4.27 4.78
N GLY A 167 -14.54 2.97 4.47
CA GLY A 167 -15.18 1.90 5.25
C GLY A 167 -14.55 1.69 6.63
N ALA A 168 -13.30 2.10 6.83
CA ALA A 168 -12.67 2.16 8.16
C ALA A 168 -13.53 2.90 9.20
N ARG A 169 -14.40 3.82 8.77
CA ARG A 169 -15.33 4.52 9.66
C ARG A 169 -16.25 3.57 10.43
N ALA A 170 -16.64 2.44 9.85
CA ALA A 170 -17.50 1.44 10.49
C ALA A 170 -16.82 0.74 11.66
N LEU A 171 -15.49 0.63 11.64
CA LEU A 171 -14.69 -0.01 12.71
C LEU A 171 -14.44 0.93 13.89
N ARG A 172 -14.76 2.22 13.79
CA ARG A 172 -14.53 3.23 14.84
C ARG A 172 -15.05 2.88 16.23
N PRO A 173 -16.24 2.25 16.41
CA PRO A 173 -16.74 1.91 17.74
C PRO A 173 -15.79 0.98 18.50
N LEU A 174 -15.04 0.12 17.81
CA LEU A 174 -14.03 -0.77 18.39
C LEU A 174 -12.80 0.01 18.87
N PHE A 175 -12.48 1.15 18.22
CA PHE A 175 -11.34 2.02 18.51
C PHE A 175 -11.64 3.12 19.53
N ARG A 176 -12.70 2.97 20.33
CA ARG A 176 -13.01 3.87 21.46
C ARG A 176 -12.06 3.68 22.65
N SER A 177 -11.47 2.50 22.80
CA SER A 177 -10.55 2.20 23.90
C SER A 177 -9.09 2.48 23.51
N ARG A 178 -8.28 2.91 24.48
CA ARG A 178 -6.81 3.05 24.30
C ARG A 178 -6.15 1.72 23.94
N GLY A 179 -6.72 0.59 24.39
CA GLY A 179 -6.23 -0.76 24.10
C GLY A 179 -6.31 -1.11 22.60
N ALA A 180 -7.41 -0.79 21.94
CA ALA A 180 -7.58 -1.06 20.51
C ALA A 180 -6.54 -0.31 19.65
N TRP A 181 -6.25 0.95 19.99
CA TRP A 181 -5.18 1.71 19.33
C TRP A 181 -3.80 1.12 19.56
N ARG A 182 -3.51 0.68 20.79
CA ARG A 182 -2.24 0.01 21.11
C ARG A 182 -2.06 -1.29 20.33
N ILE A 183 -3.12 -2.10 20.22
CA ILE A 183 -3.08 -3.35 19.44
C ILE A 183 -2.84 -3.06 17.96
N LEU A 184 -3.50 -2.05 17.40
CA LEU A 184 -3.28 -1.66 16.00
C LEU A 184 -1.85 -1.16 15.77
N ASP A 185 -1.35 -0.21 16.57
CA ASP A 185 0.01 0.30 16.40
C ASP A 185 1.07 -0.80 16.66
N ALA A 186 0.82 -1.74 17.57
CA ALA A 186 1.67 -2.91 17.78
C ALA A 186 1.63 -3.86 16.58
N ALA A 187 0.44 -4.16 16.03
CA ALA A 187 0.29 -4.99 14.84
C ALA A 187 0.99 -4.35 13.64
N VAL A 188 0.84 -3.04 13.44
CA VAL A 188 1.56 -2.27 12.41
C VAL A 188 3.07 -2.42 12.60
N ALA A 189 3.57 -2.23 13.83
CA ALA A 189 5.01 -2.36 14.11
C ALA A 189 5.51 -3.78 13.79
N VAL A 190 4.79 -4.82 14.22
CA VAL A 190 5.13 -6.22 13.94
C VAL A 190 5.13 -6.48 12.43
N VAL A 191 4.08 -6.09 11.72
CA VAL A 191 4.00 -6.26 10.25
C VAL A 191 5.17 -5.57 9.56
N MET A 192 5.53 -4.34 9.96
CA MET A 192 6.67 -3.64 9.36
C MET A 192 8.00 -4.35 9.61
N VAL A 193 8.24 -4.85 10.83
CA VAL A 193 9.45 -5.61 11.14
C VAL A 193 9.49 -6.90 10.36
N VAL A 194 8.38 -7.64 10.31
CA VAL A 194 8.27 -8.90 9.55
C VAL A 194 8.56 -8.64 8.08
N LEU A 195 7.98 -7.59 7.48
CA LEU A 195 8.25 -7.24 6.09
C LEU A 195 9.71 -6.81 5.87
N ALA A 196 10.29 -6.02 6.77
CA ALA A 196 11.69 -5.62 6.68
C ALA A 196 12.66 -6.82 6.79
N VAL A 197 12.39 -7.76 7.69
CA VAL A 197 13.18 -9.00 7.84
C VAL A 197 12.98 -9.92 6.65
N SER A 198 11.73 -10.14 6.21
CA SER A 198 11.42 -10.92 5.01
C SER A 198 12.19 -10.39 3.81
N LEU A 199 12.25 -9.06 3.70
CA LEU A 199 12.94 -8.38 2.63
C LEU A 199 14.48 -8.40 2.78
N ALA A 200 15.01 -8.46 3.98
CA ALA A 200 16.45 -8.64 4.19
C ALA A 200 16.92 -10.07 3.85
N LEU A 201 16.02 -11.05 3.96
CA LEU A 201 16.30 -12.47 3.74
C LEU A 201 16.07 -12.94 2.29
N HIS A 202 15.36 -12.16 1.46
CA HIS A 202 15.07 -12.45 0.05
C HIS A 202 15.63 -11.36 -0.86
#